data_AF-A0A537DZ96-F1
#
_entry.id   AF-A0A537DZ96-F1
#
_cell.length_a   1.000
_cell.length_b   1.000
_cell.length_c   1.000
_cell.angle_alpha   90.00
_cell.angle_beta   90.00
_cell.angle_gamma   90.00
#
_symmetry.space_group_name_H-M   'P 1'
#
loop_
_entity.id
_entity.type
_entity.pdbx_description
1 polymer ?
#
loop_
_entity_poly.entity_id
_entity_poly.type
_entity_poly.pdbx_seq_one_letter_code
_entity_poly.pdbx_strand_id
1 'polypeptide(L)'
;MKKTAKKSPQLLNGFPHMPFDEFPLKRSEDLVVVLEKNMPEGAKVEVTPMEDSHHSPCMQEMVAIMVHNIEEGKEAASDIFTIYQFCPSCHVGVRVL
;
A
#
# COMPACT_ATOMS: atom_id res chain seq x y z
N MET A 1 2.96 31.00 -20.78
CA MET A 1 2.41 29.63 -20.88
C MET A 1 2.88 28.82 -19.68
N LYS A 2 2.06 27.84 -19.27
CA LYS A 2 1.83 27.37 -17.90
C LYS A 2 3.07 26.73 -17.25
N LYS A 3 3.46 27.20 -16.06
CA LYS A 3 4.39 26.51 -15.16
C LYS A 3 3.72 25.20 -14.73
N THR A 4 4.14 24.07 -15.27
CA THR A 4 3.77 22.75 -14.75
C THR A 4 4.40 22.60 -13.37
N ALA A 5 3.65 23.01 -12.34
CA ALA A 5 3.95 22.64 -10.98
C ALA A 5 3.97 21.11 -10.92
N LYS A 6 5.16 20.52 -10.73
CA LYS A 6 5.27 19.15 -10.23
C LYS A 6 4.51 19.15 -8.91
N LYS A 7 3.27 18.63 -8.92
CA LYS A 7 2.55 18.33 -7.69
C LYS A 7 3.44 17.36 -6.94
N SER A 8 4.08 17.84 -5.88
CA SER A 8 4.59 17.00 -4.81
C SER A 8 3.47 16.01 -4.47
N PRO A 9 3.73 14.69 -4.38
CA PRO A 9 2.72 13.77 -3.92
C PRO A 9 2.27 14.27 -2.54
N GLN A 10 1.05 14.79 -2.47
CA GLN A 10 0.47 15.19 -1.20
C GLN A 10 0.23 13.88 -0.46
N LEU A 11 1.04 13.62 0.56
CA LEU A 11 0.87 12.45 1.41
C LEU A 11 -0.49 12.60 2.11
N LEU A 12 -1.47 11.82 1.68
CA LEU A 12 -2.79 11.81 2.29
C LEU A 12 -2.74 10.89 3.50
N ASN A 13 -2.85 11.49 4.69
CA ASN A 13 -2.69 10.82 5.98
C ASN A 13 -1.32 10.14 6.16
N GLY A 14 -0.25 10.75 5.62
CA GLY A 14 1.10 10.20 5.69
C GLY A 14 1.43 9.20 4.58
N PHE A 15 0.47 8.80 3.73
CA PHE A 15 0.69 7.78 2.71
C PHE A 15 0.73 8.35 1.28
N PRO A 16 1.60 7.83 0.39
CA PRO A 16 1.93 8.47 -0.89
C PRO A 16 0.91 8.33 -2.04
N HIS A 17 -0.23 7.67 -1.84
CA HIS A 17 -1.22 7.40 -2.90
C HIS A 17 -2.65 7.71 -2.45
N MET A 18 -3.52 8.09 -3.39
CA MET A 18 -4.97 8.18 -3.15
C MET A 18 -5.60 6.78 -3.15
N PRO A 19 -6.67 6.52 -2.38
CA PRO A 19 -7.43 5.28 -2.53
C PRO A 19 -7.90 5.08 -3.98
N PHE A 20 -7.80 3.85 -4.45
CA PHE A 20 -8.03 3.38 -5.83
C PHE A 20 -7.10 3.99 -6.89
N ASP A 21 -5.99 4.61 -6.47
CA ASP A 21 -4.96 5.11 -7.38
C ASP A 21 -3.99 3.99 -7.73
N GLU A 22 -3.90 3.67 -9.02
CA GLU A 22 -2.92 2.74 -9.57
C GLU A 22 -1.61 3.48 -9.85
N PHE A 23 -0.50 2.91 -9.41
CA PHE A 23 0.82 3.48 -9.60
C PHE A 23 1.84 2.41 -10.00
N PRO A 24 2.85 2.78 -10.79
CA PRO A 24 3.93 1.87 -11.14
C PRO A 24 4.79 1.58 -9.91
N LEU A 25 4.99 0.30 -9.61
CA LEU A 25 5.81 -0.18 -8.50
C LEU A 25 6.68 -1.34 -8.97
N LYS A 26 7.99 -1.28 -8.74
CA LYS A 26 8.89 -2.35 -9.19
C LYS A 26 8.86 -3.57 -8.28
N ARG A 27 8.79 -3.35 -6.97
CA ARG A 27 8.77 -4.41 -5.96
C ARG A 27 7.89 -4.00 -4.79
N SER A 28 7.19 -4.96 -4.19
CA SER A 28 6.45 -4.75 -2.94
C SER A 28 7.35 -4.20 -1.83
N GLU A 29 8.59 -4.67 -1.76
CA GLU A 29 9.63 -4.24 -0.80
C GLU A 29 9.88 -2.72 -0.86
N ASP A 30 9.89 -2.12 -2.06
CA ASP A 30 10.09 -0.68 -2.22
C ASP A 30 8.96 0.11 -1.55
N LEU A 31 7.73 -0.39 -1.66
CA LEU A 31 6.58 0.21 -1.00
C LEU A 31 6.64 0.01 0.52
N VAL A 32 7.02 -1.18 1.00
CA VAL A 32 7.20 -1.45 2.43
C VAL A 32 8.16 -0.45 3.07
N VAL A 33 9.32 -0.21 2.47
CA VAL A 33 10.31 0.76 2.99
C VAL A 33 9.74 2.18 3.06
N VAL A 34 8.88 2.56 2.11
CA VAL A 34 8.21 3.86 2.13
C VAL A 34 7.14 3.90 3.22
N LEU A 35 6.36 2.84 3.38
CA LEU A 35 5.32 2.74 4.42
C LEU A 35 5.96 2.77 5.82
N GLU A 36 7.01 2.00 6.06
CA GLU A 36 7.72 1.96 7.36
C GLU A 36 8.29 3.32 7.77
N LYS A 37 8.67 4.16 6.81
CA LYS A 37 9.18 5.52 7.08
C LYS A 37 8.10 6.54 7.39
N ASN A 38 6.86 6.28 6.98
CA ASN A 38 5.76 7.23 7.10
C ASN A 38 4.62 6.74 8.01
N MET A 39 4.67 5.48 8.45
CA MET A 39 3.66 4.89 9.31
C MET A 39 3.68 5.52 10.72
N PRO A 40 2.53 5.56 11.41
CA PRO A 40 2.46 6.05 12.78
C PRO A 40 3.21 5.11 13.75
N GLU A 41 3.62 5.66 14.90
CA GLU A 41 4.30 4.90 15.95
C GLU A 41 3.43 3.73 16.44
N GLY A 42 4.02 2.54 16.52
CA GLY A 42 3.32 1.29 16.86
C GLY A 42 2.70 0.54 15.69
N ALA A 43 2.60 1.16 14.50
CA ALA A 43 2.15 0.45 13.31
C ALA A 43 3.20 -0.56 12.81
N LYS A 44 2.71 -1.61 12.14
CA LYS A 44 3.50 -2.59 11.41
C LYS A 44 2.98 -2.73 9.99
N VAL A 45 3.90 -3.06 9.09
CA VAL A 45 3.60 -3.40 7.71
C VAL A 45 3.57 -4.92 7.59
N GLU A 46 2.44 -5.46 7.17
CA GLU A 46 2.26 -6.89 6.86
C GLU A 46 2.18 -7.06 5.34
N VAL A 47 2.90 -8.04 4.82
CA VAL A 47 2.92 -8.38 3.40
C VAL A 47 2.43 -9.82 3.25
N THR A 48 1.26 -9.98 2.65
CA THR A 48 0.58 -11.28 2.57
C THR A 48 0.24 -11.58 1.11
N PRO A 49 0.70 -12.71 0.54
CA PRO A 49 0.27 -13.14 -0.77
C PRO A 49 -1.23 -13.45 -0.74
N MET A 50 -1.98 -12.98 -1.74
CA MET A 50 -3.40 -13.26 -1.89
C MET A 50 -3.60 -14.35 -2.94
N GLU A 51 -3.72 -15.60 -2.50
CA GLU A 51 -3.96 -16.75 -3.39
C GLU A 51 -5.32 -16.64 -4.10
N ASP A 52 -6.33 -16.06 -3.46
CA ASP A 52 -7.66 -15.86 -4.05
C ASP A 52 -7.79 -14.56 -4.87
N SER A 53 -6.85 -13.62 -4.72
CA SER A 53 -6.92 -12.32 -5.40
C SER A 53 -5.98 -12.27 -6.59
N HIS A 54 -6.57 -12.09 -7.78
CA HIS A 54 -5.84 -12.07 -9.03
C HIS A 54 -5.96 -10.71 -9.70
N HIS A 55 -4.85 -10.23 -10.26
CA HIS A 55 -4.86 -9.02 -11.06
C HIS A 55 -5.60 -9.31 -12.37
N SER A 56 -6.82 -8.79 -12.53
CA SER A 56 -7.71 -9.15 -13.65
C SER A 56 -7.06 -9.09 -15.04
N PRO A 57 -6.15 -8.12 -15.34
CA PRO A 57 -5.45 -8.08 -16.63
C PRO A 57 -4.48 -9.25 -16.90
N CYS A 58 -3.77 -9.75 -15.88
CA CYS A 58 -2.75 -10.79 -16.09
C CYS A 58 -3.05 -12.12 -15.40
N MET A 59 -4.13 -12.19 -14.62
CA MET A 59 -4.57 -13.38 -13.88
C MET A 59 -3.48 -13.96 -12.98
N GLN A 60 -2.57 -13.12 -12.48
CA GLN A 60 -1.51 -13.51 -11.56
C GLN A 60 -1.90 -13.12 -10.15
N GLU A 61 -1.46 -13.92 -9.19
CA GLU A 61 -1.63 -13.68 -7.76
C GLU A 61 -1.12 -12.29 -7.38
N MET A 62 -1.89 -11.61 -6.56
CA MET A 62 -1.53 -10.30 -6.02
C MET A 62 -0.95 -10.44 -4.62
N VAL A 63 -0.22 -9.42 -4.21
CA VAL A 63 0.32 -9.29 -2.86
C VAL A 63 -0.42 -8.16 -2.16
N ALA A 64 -1.04 -8.44 -1.02
CA ALA A 64 -1.57 -7.41 -0.14
C ALA A 64 -0.45 -6.88 0.75
N ILE A 65 -0.39 -5.56 0.90
CA ILE A 65 0.52 -4.86 1.80
C ILE A 65 -0.35 -4.01 2.72
N MET A 66 -0.45 -4.40 3.98
CA MET A 66 -1.32 -3.79 4.97
C MET A 66 -0.50 -3.07 6.02
N VAL A 67 -0.93 -1.89 6.43
CA VAL A 67 -0.33 -1.19 7.57
C VAL A 67 -1.36 -1.15 8.68
N HIS A 68 -1.04 -1.74 9.82
CA HIS A 68 -1.96 -1.83 10.95
C HIS A 68 -1.23 -1.68 12.29
N ASN A 69 -1.94 -1.26 13.33
CA ASN A 69 -1.40 -1.31 14.70
C ASN A 69 -1.60 -2.70 15.30
N ILE A 70 -0.73 -3.09 16.23
CA ILE A 70 -0.89 -4.26 17.08
C ILE A 70 -1.03 -3.77 18.51
N GLU A 71 -2.26 -3.68 19.02
CA GLU A 71 -2.48 -3.48 20.45
C GLU A 71 -2.29 -4.81 21.19
N GLU A 72 -1.21 -4.94 21.96
CA GLU A 72 -1.02 -6.08 22.87
C GLU A 72 -2.09 -6.07 23.97
N GLY A 73 -3.02 -7.02 23.92
CA GLY A 73 -3.98 -7.28 25.00
C GLY A 73 -5.44 -7.35 24.60
N LYS A 74 -5.80 -7.07 23.33
CA LYS A 74 -7.14 -7.34 22.80
C LYS A 74 -7.03 -8.02 21.45
N GLU A 75 -7.50 -9.26 21.38
CA GLU A 75 -7.67 -10.05 20.15
C GLU A 75 -8.70 -9.44 19.17
N ALA A 76 -9.04 -8.16 19.28
CA ALA A 76 -10.08 -7.51 18.50
C ALA A 76 -9.78 -6.02 18.31
N ALA A 77 -9.59 -5.66 17.02
CA ALA A 77 -9.32 -4.34 16.46
C ALA A 77 -7.83 -3.97 16.28
N SER A 78 -7.13 -4.70 15.41
CA SER A 78 -6.00 -4.10 14.69
C SER A 78 -6.55 -2.96 13.80
N ASP A 79 -6.29 -1.71 14.19
CA ASP A 79 -6.64 -0.56 13.36
C ASP A 79 -5.82 -0.61 12.07
N ILE A 80 -6.48 -0.89 10.96
CA ILE A 80 -5.89 -0.88 9.63
C ILE A 80 -5.82 0.58 9.16
N PHE A 81 -4.60 1.09 9.01
CA PHE A 81 -4.37 2.45 8.53
C PHE A 81 -4.51 2.57 7.02
N THR A 82 -3.98 1.59 6.29
CA THR A 82 -4.01 1.57 4.82
C THR A 82 -3.75 0.17 4.29
N ILE A 83 -4.28 -0.11 3.09
CA ILE A 83 -4.08 -1.37 2.38
C ILE A 83 -3.66 -1.05 0.96
N TYR A 84 -2.65 -1.76 0.48
CA TYR A 84 -2.21 -1.77 -0.91
C TYR A 84 -2.31 -3.17 -1.48
N GLN A 85 -2.56 -3.27 -2.78
CA GLN A 85 -2.44 -4.50 -3.54
C GLN A 85 -1.40 -4.28 -4.63
N PHE A 86 -0.50 -5.24 -4.79
CA PHE A 86 0.60 -5.19 -5.74
C PHE A 86 0.56 -6.41 -6.63
N CYS A 87 0.67 -6.20 -7.95
CA CYS A 87 0.87 -7.29 -8.90
C CYS A 87 2.36 -7.37 -9.29
N PRO A 88 3.08 -8.44 -8.92
CA PRO A 88 4.50 -8.59 -9.25
C PRO A 88 4.74 -8.76 -10.76
N SER A 89 3.78 -9.29 -11.50
CA SER A 89 3.90 -9.48 -12.95
C SER A 89 3.70 -8.18 -13.73
N CYS A 90 2.71 -7.38 -13.34
CA CYS A 90 2.39 -6.11 -14.01
C CYS A 90 3.18 -4.93 -13.45
N HIS A 91 3.87 -5.10 -12.32
CA HIS A 91 4.60 -4.03 -11.64
C HIS A 91 3.70 -2.82 -11.33
N VAL A 92 2.47 -3.11 -10.88
CA VAL A 92 1.46 -2.11 -10.53
C VAL A 92 1.03 -2.31 -9.08
N GLY A 93 1.05 -1.22 -8.33
CA GLY A 93 0.47 -1.12 -7.00
C GLY A 93 -0.83 -0.33 -7.08
N VAL A 94 -1.82 -0.69 -6.26
CA VAL A 94 -3.04 0.08 -6.06
C VAL A 94 -3.26 0.24 -4.57
N ARG A 95 -3.58 1.46 -4.13
CA ARG A 95 -4.04 1.67 -2.75
C ARG A 95 -5.52 1.35 -2.68
N VAL A 96 -5.95 0.48 -1.78
CA VAL A 96 -7.37 0.12 -1.63
C VAL A 96 -8.04 0.93 -0.51
N LEU A 97 -7.30 1.19 0.58
CA LEU A 97 -7.77 1.92 1.77
C LEU A 97 -6.78 3.02 2.15
#